data_AF-A0A2V5Z3S8-F1
#
_entry.id   AF-A0A2V5Z3S8-F1
#
_cell.length_a   1.000
_cell.length_b   1.000
_cell.length_c   1.000
_cell.angle_alpha   90.00
_cell.angle_beta   90.00
_cell.angle_gamma   90.00
#
_symmetry.space_group_name_H-M   'P 1'
#
loop_
_entity.id
_entity.type
_entity.pdbx_description
1 polymer ?
#
loop_
_entity_poly.entity_id
_entity_poly.type
_entity_poly.pdbx_seq_one_letter_code
_entity_poly.pdbx_strand_id
1 'polypeptide(L)'
;MCFLHGLLLECDASWRRFDCSLYAFTYDAVNRAWFARMKRRRLCTAAVVFALQLSLTTEALGGERPFNVSAIVSADHPVNRCVPTQALGAGIDGHDKGECARMFTDRNTAEMLSVGLGPLTYRLRTELGCEVWHWNPRGTWSDPVHKCGYWTSDDSLSEPINLSYGYRLPRRGNTIDQANDDGYSRITDGDEKSFWKSNPYLDSHFTGDSEDAHPQWVIIDLGGRKPVNAIRIRWAAPYAKQYKVESWEGEDPMHLHPDDDDDWQPFAHGTFQNARGDDELIRLSDRPRSTEFVRVTMSVSSHTGAQNSGDIRESLGFAIREIELGNLDKHGRFHDHVRHAPDRHRQTITYASSTDPWHRTEDIDYSTEQPGLDFVFHSKLTNNLPVLVPVGVLYDTPDNAAAEINYLLRRNYLLEGIELGEEPDGQWASPEDYAELYTEVARRLALLDPRPKIGGPSLQNFEDQLLTWADASGNRSWM
;
A
#
# COMPACT_ATOMS: atom_id res chain seq x y z
N MET A 1 15.89 24.08 -6.94
CA MET A 1 15.54 22.68 -7.25
C MET A 1 14.50 22.71 -8.35
N CYS A 2 14.87 22.32 -9.58
CA CYS A 2 13.92 22.29 -10.69
C CYS A 2 13.19 20.96 -10.65
N PHE A 3 11.92 21.01 -10.26
CA PHE A 3 10.96 19.93 -10.36
C PHE A 3 10.46 19.86 -11.80
N LEU A 4 10.47 18.68 -12.42
CA LEU A 4 9.77 18.44 -13.67
C LEU A 4 9.05 17.09 -13.63
N HIS A 5 7.74 17.22 -13.82
CA HIS A 5 6.68 16.22 -13.97
C HIS A 5 7.08 14.96 -14.75
N GLY A 6 6.77 13.80 -14.16
CA GLY A 6 6.62 12.54 -14.90
C GLY A 6 5.34 12.58 -15.73
N LEU A 7 5.45 12.21 -17.01
CA LEU A 7 4.33 12.04 -17.92
C LEU A 7 4.14 10.53 -18.13
N LEU A 8 3.12 9.93 -17.53
CA LEU A 8 2.68 8.57 -17.88
C LEU A 8 1.91 8.64 -19.21
N LEU A 9 2.45 8.01 -20.24
CA LEU A 9 1.78 7.83 -21.53
C LEU A 9 1.29 6.38 -21.63
N GLU A 10 0.02 6.15 -21.29
CA GLU A 10 -0.66 4.91 -21.63
C GLU A 10 -0.96 4.88 -23.13
N CYS A 11 -0.53 3.82 -23.80
CA CYS A 11 -0.76 3.63 -25.23
C CYS A 11 -1.93 2.67 -25.42
N ASP A 12 -3.16 3.20 -25.46
CA ASP A 12 -4.35 2.39 -25.77
C ASP A 12 -4.47 2.17 -27.29
N ALA A 13 -4.58 0.90 -27.68
CA ALA A 13 -4.55 0.43 -29.06
C ALA A 13 -5.91 0.61 -29.75
N SER A 14 -6.44 1.83 -29.80
CA SER A 14 -7.46 2.17 -30.79
C SER A 14 -7.50 3.68 -31.08
N TRP A 15 -7.58 4.01 -32.37
CA TRP A 15 -7.79 5.34 -32.98
C TRP A 15 -6.56 6.17 -33.36
N ARG A 16 -6.45 6.41 -34.68
CA ARG A 16 -5.49 7.33 -35.31
C ARG A 16 -5.95 8.78 -35.13
N ARG A 17 -5.34 9.53 -34.20
CA ARG A 17 -5.04 10.98 -34.30
C ARG A 17 -4.42 11.44 -32.97
N PHE A 18 -3.23 12.01 -33.03
CA PHE A 18 -2.60 12.70 -31.91
C PHE A 18 -3.21 14.09 -31.79
N ASP A 19 -3.94 14.35 -30.70
CA ASP A 19 -4.27 15.69 -30.22
C ASP A 19 -3.67 15.83 -28.82
N CYS A 20 -2.89 16.89 -28.63
CA CYS A 20 -2.20 17.17 -27.38
C CYS A 20 -3.13 18.05 -26.52
N SER A 21 -3.74 17.47 -25.49
CA SER A 21 -4.51 18.19 -24.48
C SER A 21 -4.01 17.83 -23.09
N LEU A 22 -3.69 18.84 -22.27
CA LEU A 22 -3.55 18.68 -20.83
C LEU A 22 -4.88 18.14 -20.29
N TYR A 23 -4.90 16.89 -19.84
CA TYR A 23 -5.98 16.37 -19.01
C TYR A 23 -5.47 16.29 -17.57
N ALA A 24 -6.10 17.08 -16.70
CA ALA A 24 -6.14 16.75 -15.28
C ALA A 24 -7.08 15.55 -15.14
N PHE A 25 -6.55 14.40 -14.73
CA PHE A 25 -7.37 13.25 -14.41
C PHE A 25 -8.08 13.52 -13.09
N THR A 26 -9.38 13.79 -13.15
CA THR A 26 -10.27 13.64 -12.00
C THR A 26 -10.84 12.23 -12.05
N TYR A 27 -10.59 11.43 -11.01
CA TYR A 27 -11.22 10.12 -10.82
C TYR A 27 -12.75 10.27 -10.88
N ASP A 28 -13.36 9.78 -11.96
CA ASP A 28 -14.76 9.97 -12.28
C ASP A 28 -15.53 8.66 -12.02
N ALA A 29 -15.52 8.18 -10.78
CA ALA A 29 -16.24 6.96 -10.41
C ALA A 29 -16.86 6.92 -9.01
N VAL A 30 -17.10 8.04 -8.31
CA VAL A 30 -17.97 8.04 -7.10
C VAL A 30 -18.87 9.29 -6.97
N ASN A 31 -18.55 10.38 -7.66
CA ASN A 31 -19.17 11.70 -7.35
C ASN A 31 -20.56 11.99 -7.94
N ARG A 32 -21.13 11.13 -8.79
CA ARG A 32 -22.41 11.44 -9.47
C ARG A 32 -23.66 11.28 -8.59
N ALA A 33 -23.58 10.57 -7.47
CA ALA A 33 -24.73 10.39 -6.58
C ALA A 33 -24.88 11.51 -5.54
N TRP A 34 -23.79 12.21 -5.20
CA TRP A 34 -23.78 13.17 -4.08
C TRP A 34 -24.24 14.59 -4.51
N PHE A 35 -23.83 15.04 -5.70
CA PHE A 35 -24.15 16.39 -6.19
C PHE A 35 -25.63 16.60 -6.58
N ALA A 36 -26.41 15.54 -6.76
CA ALA A 36 -27.83 15.65 -7.12
C ALA A 36 -28.73 16.09 -5.95
N ARG A 37 -28.24 16.08 -4.69
CA ARG A 37 -29.09 16.27 -3.50
C ARG A 37 -29.02 17.68 -2.90
N MET A 38 -28.06 18.53 -3.30
CA MET A 38 -27.85 19.87 -2.70
C MET A 38 -28.45 21.06 -3.47
N LYS A 39 -28.98 20.90 -4.69
CA LYS A 39 -29.61 21.99 -5.47
C LYS A 39 -31.14 22.05 -5.33
N ARG A 40 -31.66 22.10 -4.10
CA ARG A 40 -33.06 22.49 -3.83
C ARG A 40 -33.16 23.29 -2.54
N ARG A 41 -33.24 24.62 -2.68
CA ARG A 41 -33.54 25.71 -1.70
C ARG A 41 -32.39 26.73 -1.71
N ARG A 42 -32.50 28.00 -2.12
CA ARG A 42 -33.62 28.93 -2.30
C ARG A 42 -33.24 29.95 -3.39
N LEU A 43 -34.19 30.25 -4.26
CA LEU A 43 -34.21 31.40 -5.18
C LEU A 43 -35.44 32.24 -4.81
N CYS A 44 -35.38 33.54 -5.11
CA CYS A 44 -36.32 34.65 -4.82
C CYS A 44 -36.03 35.34 -3.46
N THR A 45 -35.77 36.66 -3.39
CA THR A 45 -36.57 37.75 -3.99
C THR A 45 -35.73 39.00 -4.31
N ALA A 46 -36.25 39.80 -5.24
CA ALA A 46 -35.63 40.89 -6.00
C ALA A 46 -35.62 42.29 -5.34
N ALA A 47 -34.64 43.09 -5.78
CA ALA A 47 -34.68 44.48 -6.29
C ALA A 47 -35.28 45.68 -5.49
N VAL A 48 -34.71 46.84 -5.84
CA VAL A 48 -35.19 48.24 -5.76
C VAL A 48 -34.65 49.06 -4.57
N VAL A 49 -33.67 49.96 -4.82
CA VAL A 49 -33.84 51.43 -4.96
C VAL A 49 -32.45 52.06 -5.11
N PHE A 50 -32.25 52.75 -6.23
CA PHE A 50 -31.14 53.65 -6.51
C PHE A 50 -31.44 55.03 -5.89
N ALA A 51 -30.38 55.68 -5.39
CA ALA A 51 -30.23 57.11 -5.08
C ALA A 51 -30.87 57.66 -3.79
N LEU A 52 -30.02 58.07 -2.83
CA LEU A 52 -29.82 59.48 -2.47
C LEU A 52 -28.58 59.66 -1.55
N GLN A 53 -27.73 60.64 -1.91
CA GLN A 53 -26.78 61.40 -1.06
C GLN A 53 -25.55 60.62 -0.51
N LEU A 54 -24.35 60.68 -1.10
CA LEU A 54 -23.41 61.82 -1.14
C LEU A 54 -23.32 62.57 0.20
N SER A 55 -22.36 62.19 1.06
CA SER A 55 -21.50 63.07 1.89
C SER A 55 -20.46 62.27 2.70
N LEU A 56 -19.24 62.19 2.14
CA LEU A 56 -17.93 62.25 2.79
C LEU A 56 -17.74 61.63 4.20
N THR A 57 -17.15 60.44 4.24
CA THR A 57 -16.04 60.15 5.17
C THR A 57 -14.89 59.58 4.36
N THR A 58 -13.87 60.41 4.16
CA THR A 58 -12.56 60.06 3.62
C THR A 58 -11.89 59.00 4.50
N GLU A 59 -11.95 57.74 4.09
CA GLU A 59 -10.92 56.79 4.46
C GLU A 59 -9.83 56.84 3.39
N ALA A 60 -8.63 57.18 3.84
CA ALA A 60 -7.46 57.24 3.00
C ALA A 60 -7.24 55.86 2.37
N LEU A 61 -7.43 55.78 1.05
CA LEU A 61 -6.85 54.72 0.22
C LEU A 61 -5.33 54.81 0.39
N GLY A 62 -4.81 54.07 1.36
CA GLY A 62 -3.40 53.71 1.40
C GLY A 62 -3.13 52.98 0.11
N GLY A 63 -2.49 53.67 -0.84
CA GLY A 63 -2.19 53.09 -2.14
C GLY A 63 -1.43 51.79 -1.94
N GLU A 64 -2.01 50.69 -2.40
CA GLU A 64 -1.29 49.44 -2.57
C GLU A 64 -0.11 49.75 -3.48
N ARG A 65 1.08 49.86 -2.89
CA ARG A 65 2.31 49.94 -3.65
C ARG A 65 2.39 48.61 -4.40
N PRO A 66 2.48 48.61 -5.74
CA PRO A 66 2.69 47.37 -6.47
C PRO A 66 3.97 46.74 -5.90
N PHE A 67 3.83 45.54 -5.34
CA PHE A 67 4.96 44.76 -4.86
C PHE A 67 5.70 44.27 -6.10
N ASN A 68 6.57 45.13 -6.62
CA ASN A 68 7.37 44.84 -7.80
C ASN A 68 8.45 43.84 -7.40
N VAL A 69 8.21 42.56 -7.65
CA VAL A 69 9.24 41.54 -7.61
C VAL A 69 10.06 41.65 -8.89
N SER A 70 11.31 42.06 -8.77
CA SER A 70 12.28 41.96 -9.86
C SER A 70 13.15 40.72 -9.63
N ALA A 71 13.12 39.77 -10.57
CA ALA A 71 14.07 38.66 -10.61
C ALA A 71 15.21 39.01 -11.58
N ILE A 72 16.46 38.87 -11.12
CA ILE A 72 17.64 38.93 -11.97
C ILE A 72 18.05 37.50 -12.27
N VAL A 73 17.91 37.06 -13.53
CA VAL A 73 18.39 35.75 -13.97
C VAL A 73 19.85 35.90 -14.43
N SER A 74 20.79 35.46 -13.60
CA SER A 74 22.21 35.37 -13.97
C SER A 74 22.43 34.15 -14.85
N ALA A 75 22.19 34.28 -16.16
CA ALA A 75 22.27 33.17 -17.12
C ALA A 75 23.72 32.66 -17.37
N ASP A 76 24.71 33.39 -16.87
CA ASP A 76 26.14 33.10 -16.93
C ASP A 76 26.64 32.19 -15.79
N HIS A 77 25.80 31.92 -14.79
CA HIS A 77 26.14 31.07 -13.65
C HIS A 77 25.16 29.88 -13.55
N PRO A 78 25.44 28.75 -14.23
CA PRO A 78 24.62 27.56 -14.07
C PRO A 78 24.70 27.04 -12.63
N VAL A 79 23.59 27.10 -11.90
CA VAL A 79 23.47 26.60 -10.51
C VAL A 79 23.32 25.09 -10.43
N ASN A 80 22.91 24.45 -11.53
CA ASN A 80 22.84 23.00 -11.67
C ASN A 80 22.95 22.62 -13.17
N ARG A 81 23.37 21.40 -13.47
CA ARG A 81 23.41 20.83 -14.82
C ARG A 81 22.55 19.58 -14.84
N CYS A 82 21.53 19.59 -15.71
CA CYS A 82 20.76 18.39 -16.04
C CYS A 82 21.14 17.94 -17.45
N VAL A 83 21.44 16.66 -17.61
CA VAL A 83 21.52 16.02 -18.93
C VAL A 83 20.21 15.26 -19.09
N PRO A 84 19.23 15.77 -19.86
CA PRO A 84 17.88 15.18 -19.88
C PRO A 84 17.86 13.69 -20.20
N THR A 85 18.72 13.24 -21.12
CA THR A 85 18.86 11.82 -21.50
C THR A 85 19.50 10.94 -20.43
N GLN A 86 19.92 11.51 -19.30
CA GLN A 86 20.41 10.78 -18.12
C GLN A 86 19.52 11.01 -16.89
N ALA A 87 18.65 12.02 -16.93
CA ALA A 87 17.82 12.43 -15.79
C ALA A 87 16.34 12.06 -15.97
N LEU A 88 15.87 11.93 -17.22
CA LEU A 88 14.51 11.54 -17.55
C LEU A 88 14.53 10.10 -18.07
N GLY A 89 13.92 9.20 -17.31
CA GLY A 89 13.84 7.78 -17.62
C GLY A 89 12.44 7.33 -17.98
N ALA A 90 12.31 6.03 -18.25
CA ALA A 90 11.04 5.33 -18.42
C ALA A 90 10.87 4.28 -17.33
N GLY A 91 9.62 3.92 -17.03
CA GLY A 91 9.29 2.80 -16.15
C GLY A 91 8.81 1.59 -16.96
N ILE A 92 9.13 0.39 -16.50
CA ILE A 92 8.44 -0.85 -16.88
C ILE A 92 7.83 -1.48 -15.63
N ASP A 93 6.73 -2.20 -15.82
CA ASP A 93 5.99 -2.85 -14.75
C ASP A 93 5.38 -4.17 -15.26
N GLY A 94 4.80 -4.92 -14.33
CA GLY A 94 4.01 -6.11 -14.59
C GLY A 94 2.63 -5.78 -15.14
N HIS A 95 2.11 -6.68 -15.96
CA HIS A 95 0.82 -6.49 -16.65
C HIS A 95 0.05 -7.80 -16.72
N ASP A 96 -1.16 -7.73 -17.26
CA ASP A 96 -1.98 -8.90 -17.54
C ASP A 96 -1.25 -9.92 -18.43
N LYS A 97 -1.63 -11.17 -18.28
CA LYS A 97 -1.08 -12.31 -18.99
C LYS A 97 -0.94 -12.07 -20.50
N GLY A 98 0.28 -12.22 -21.00
CA GLY A 98 0.62 -12.09 -22.42
C GLY A 98 0.87 -10.67 -22.87
N GLU A 99 0.61 -9.64 -22.05
CA GLU A 99 0.88 -8.25 -22.41
C GLU A 99 2.38 -7.98 -22.46
N CYS A 100 3.21 -8.59 -21.62
CA CYS A 100 4.68 -8.48 -21.72
C CYS A 100 5.18 -8.79 -23.14
N ALA A 101 4.73 -9.90 -23.72
CA ALA A 101 5.12 -10.32 -25.07
C ALA A 101 4.57 -9.40 -26.17
N ARG A 102 3.42 -8.76 -25.94
CA ARG A 102 2.78 -7.83 -26.88
C ARG A 102 3.40 -6.44 -26.81
N MET A 103 3.69 -5.96 -25.60
CA MET A 103 4.27 -4.66 -25.32
C MET A 103 5.71 -4.58 -25.78
N PHE A 104 6.54 -5.58 -25.43
CA PHE A 104 7.99 -5.51 -25.60
C PHE A 104 8.50 -6.22 -26.87
N THR A 105 7.78 -6.04 -27.99
CA THR A 105 8.29 -6.46 -29.31
C THR A 105 9.43 -5.56 -29.78
N ASP A 106 10.33 -6.06 -30.63
CA ASP A 106 11.43 -5.26 -31.21
C ASP A 106 10.96 -3.93 -31.81
N ARG A 107 9.79 -3.94 -32.46
CA ARG A 107 9.18 -2.74 -33.04
C ARG A 107 8.76 -1.76 -31.95
N ASN A 108 7.99 -2.22 -30.96
CA ASN A 108 7.49 -1.33 -29.91
C ASN A 108 8.64 -0.78 -29.05
N THR A 109 9.63 -1.61 -28.72
CA THR A 109 10.84 -1.17 -28.01
C THR A 109 11.59 -0.10 -28.80
N ALA A 110 11.68 -0.21 -30.13
CA ALA A 110 12.28 0.84 -30.95
C ALA A 110 11.48 2.15 -30.92
N GLU A 111 10.15 2.08 -30.91
CA GLU A 111 9.28 3.26 -30.77
C GLU A 111 9.41 3.88 -29.37
N MET A 112 9.42 3.07 -28.30
CA MET A 112 9.66 3.52 -26.92
C MET A 112 10.98 4.27 -26.80
N LEU A 113 12.06 3.71 -27.35
CA LEU A 113 13.38 4.35 -27.36
C LEU A 113 13.41 5.65 -28.18
N SER A 114 12.57 5.77 -29.22
CA SER A 114 12.50 6.97 -30.06
C SER A 114 11.98 8.20 -29.32
N VAL A 115 11.29 8.02 -28.19
CA VAL A 115 10.81 9.10 -27.31
C VAL A 115 11.98 9.87 -26.68
N GLY A 116 13.16 9.24 -26.57
CA GLY A 116 14.37 9.88 -26.06
C GLY A 116 14.51 9.90 -24.53
N LEU A 117 13.66 9.13 -23.82
CA LEU A 117 13.89 8.80 -22.42
C LEU A 117 15.13 7.90 -22.28
N GLY A 118 15.91 8.12 -21.24
CA GLY A 118 17.22 7.51 -21.05
C GLY A 118 17.18 6.28 -20.14
N PRO A 119 17.47 6.43 -18.83
CA PRO A 119 17.50 5.32 -17.89
C PRO A 119 16.16 4.59 -17.78
N LEU A 120 16.22 3.34 -17.33
CA LEU A 120 15.05 2.52 -17.07
C LEU A 120 14.91 2.29 -15.56
N THR A 121 13.70 2.44 -15.03
CA THR A 121 13.32 1.88 -13.73
C THR A 121 12.37 0.70 -13.94
N TYR A 122 12.52 -0.34 -13.12
CA TYR A 122 11.59 -1.47 -13.07
C TYR A 122 10.78 -1.38 -11.77
N ARG A 123 9.45 -1.50 -11.87
CA ARG A 123 8.46 -1.36 -10.80
C ARG A 123 7.82 -2.71 -10.45
N LEU A 124 7.26 -2.82 -9.24
CA LEU A 124 6.70 -4.08 -8.72
C LEU A 124 5.18 -4.10 -8.59
N ARG A 125 4.46 -4.43 -9.67
CA ARG A 125 3.04 -4.79 -9.63
C ARG A 125 2.68 -5.83 -8.55
N THR A 126 3.58 -6.76 -8.21
CA THR A 126 3.34 -7.77 -7.17
C THR A 126 3.07 -7.15 -5.79
N GLU A 127 3.77 -6.06 -5.44
CA GLU A 127 3.49 -5.36 -4.18
C GLU A 127 2.12 -4.69 -4.24
N LEU A 128 1.74 -4.11 -5.38
CA LEU A 128 0.40 -3.52 -5.55
C LEU A 128 -0.73 -4.55 -5.39
N GLY A 129 -0.49 -5.80 -5.80
CA GLY A 129 -1.48 -6.88 -5.82
C GLY A 129 -1.56 -7.76 -4.58
N CYS A 130 -0.88 -7.40 -3.48
CA CYS A 130 -0.73 -8.27 -2.30
C CYS A 130 -0.17 -9.65 -2.67
N GLU A 131 0.94 -9.67 -3.39
CA GLU A 131 1.63 -10.86 -3.87
C GLU A 131 3.10 -10.86 -3.48
N VAL A 132 3.61 -12.05 -3.16
CA VAL A 132 5.05 -12.30 -3.06
C VAL A 132 5.62 -12.62 -4.45
N TRP A 133 6.77 -12.04 -4.78
CA TRP A 133 7.34 -12.17 -6.11
C TRP A 133 8.33 -13.32 -6.22
N HIS A 134 8.09 -14.24 -7.16
CA HIS A 134 9.07 -15.23 -7.55
C HIS A 134 9.79 -14.73 -8.80
N TRP A 135 10.77 -13.83 -8.61
CA TRP A 135 11.58 -13.30 -9.71
C TRP A 135 12.31 -14.42 -10.46
N ASN A 136 12.59 -15.55 -9.81
CA ASN A 136 12.98 -16.80 -10.44
C ASN A 136 12.00 -17.94 -10.05
N PRO A 137 11.44 -18.69 -11.01
CA PRO A 137 10.55 -19.83 -10.70
C PRO A 137 11.27 -21.01 -10.03
N ARG A 138 12.61 -21.00 -10.00
CA ARG A 138 13.41 -21.93 -9.19
C ARG A 138 13.80 -21.26 -7.87
N GLY A 139 13.86 -22.05 -6.81
CA GLY A 139 14.17 -21.58 -5.47
C GLY A 139 13.84 -22.63 -4.43
N THR A 140 13.77 -22.20 -3.17
CA THR A 140 13.54 -23.06 -2.02
C THR A 140 12.42 -22.53 -1.16
N TRP A 141 11.61 -23.45 -0.65
CA TRP A 141 10.59 -23.22 0.36
C TRP A 141 11.17 -23.43 1.76
N SER A 142 10.70 -22.66 2.74
CA SER A 142 10.98 -22.95 4.15
C SER A 142 10.32 -24.26 4.62
N ASP A 143 9.22 -24.69 3.99
CA ASP A 143 8.68 -26.05 4.07
C ASP A 143 8.76 -26.75 2.69
N PRO A 144 9.89 -27.40 2.37
CA PRO A 144 10.08 -28.05 1.08
C PRO A 144 9.23 -29.32 0.91
N VAL A 145 8.76 -29.93 2.01
CA VAL A 145 7.94 -31.15 1.96
C VAL A 145 6.54 -30.83 1.45
N HIS A 146 5.95 -29.75 1.97
CA HIS A 146 4.61 -29.30 1.59
C HIS A 146 4.61 -28.26 0.47
N LYS A 147 5.79 -27.74 0.09
CA LYS A 147 5.98 -26.69 -0.92
C LYS A 147 5.19 -25.41 -0.62
N CYS A 148 5.32 -24.99 0.63
CA CYS A 148 4.72 -23.79 1.17
C CYS A 148 5.68 -23.15 2.18
N GLY A 149 5.27 -22.03 2.76
CA GLY A 149 6.16 -21.26 3.63
C GLY A 149 6.64 -20.00 2.96
N TYR A 150 7.85 -19.64 3.32
CA TYR A 150 8.55 -18.49 2.80
C TYR A 150 9.47 -18.94 1.68
N TRP A 151 9.54 -18.13 0.64
CA TRP A 151 10.28 -18.46 -0.58
C TRP A 151 11.60 -17.72 -0.67
N THR A 152 12.60 -18.37 -1.27
CA THR A 152 13.82 -17.73 -1.71
C THR A 152 14.15 -18.25 -3.10
N SER A 153 14.07 -17.37 -4.09
CA SER A 153 14.44 -17.65 -5.47
C SER A 153 15.93 -18.00 -5.59
N ASP A 154 16.24 -18.89 -6.52
CA ASP A 154 17.58 -19.43 -6.75
C ASP A 154 18.48 -18.41 -7.47
N ASP A 155 19.62 -18.08 -6.87
CA ASP A 155 20.60 -17.13 -7.41
C ASP A 155 21.65 -17.76 -8.35
N SER A 156 21.52 -19.04 -8.67
CA SER A 156 22.44 -19.72 -9.58
C SER A 156 22.23 -19.33 -11.05
N LEU A 157 23.34 -19.17 -11.77
CA LEU A 157 23.32 -18.86 -13.20
C LEU A 157 22.91 -20.11 -13.98
N SER A 158 21.68 -20.11 -14.51
CA SER A 158 21.20 -21.15 -15.43
C SER A 158 20.40 -20.54 -16.58
N GLU A 159 19.26 -21.13 -16.95
CA GLU A 159 18.42 -20.65 -18.05
C GLU A 159 17.95 -19.20 -17.79
N PRO A 160 17.92 -18.34 -18.83
CA PRO A 160 17.43 -16.98 -18.70
C PRO A 160 15.99 -16.91 -18.17
N ILE A 161 15.78 -16.03 -17.19
CA ILE A 161 14.47 -15.69 -16.63
C ILE A 161 13.82 -14.67 -17.56
N ASN A 162 12.93 -15.14 -18.43
CA ASN A 162 12.23 -14.27 -19.37
C ASN A 162 10.86 -13.77 -18.88
N LEU A 163 10.30 -14.44 -17.87
CA LEU A 163 9.00 -14.15 -17.30
C LEU A 163 9.00 -14.61 -15.84
N SER A 164 8.31 -13.87 -15.00
CA SER A 164 8.16 -14.14 -13.56
C SER A 164 6.74 -13.84 -13.12
N TYR A 165 6.37 -14.31 -11.93
CA TYR A 165 4.99 -14.26 -11.45
C TYR A 165 4.95 -13.89 -9.98
N GLY A 166 3.86 -13.22 -9.59
CA GLY A 166 3.46 -13.10 -8.20
C GLY A 166 2.70 -14.32 -7.71
N TYR A 167 2.68 -14.49 -6.40
CA TYR A 167 1.91 -15.52 -5.71
C TYR A 167 0.99 -14.84 -4.70
N ARG A 168 -0.31 -15.11 -4.81
CA ARG A 168 -1.34 -14.51 -3.97
C ARG A 168 -1.12 -14.91 -2.52
N LEU A 169 -1.24 -13.96 -1.61
CA LEU A 169 -1.07 -14.27 -0.19
C LEU A 169 -2.34 -14.91 0.39
N PRO A 170 -2.33 -16.20 0.76
CA PRO A 170 -3.50 -16.87 1.32
C PRO A 170 -3.87 -16.36 2.71
N ARG A 171 -2.98 -15.60 3.36
CA ARG A 171 -3.14 -14.99 4.69
C ARG A 171 -3.42 -13.48 4.65
N ARG A 172 -3.96 -12.97 3.54
CA ARG A 172 -4.25 -11.54 3.34
C ARG A 172 -5.39 -11.00 4.22
N GLY A 173 -5.24 -9.74 4.65
CA GLY A 173 -6.21 -9.04 5.50
C GLY A 173 -6.98 -7.92 4.79
N ASN A 174 -6.51 -7.51 3.61
CA ASN A 174 -7.15 -6.45 2.82
C ASN A 174 -8.22 -7.04 1.89
N THR A 175 -9.39 -6.41 1.86
CA THR A 175 -10.45 -6.71 0.88
C THR A 175 -10.17 -6.09 -0.49
N ILE A 176 -9.53 -4.91 -0.50
CA ILE A 176 -9.19 -4.09 -1.67
C ILE A 176 -7.66 -3.95 -1.70
N ASP A 177 -7.04 -4.06 -2.87
CA ASP A 177 -5.60 -3.86 -3.08
C ASP A 177 -5.35 -2.73 -4.08
N GLN A 178 -4.10 -2.33 -4.33
CA GLN A 178 -3.81 -1.20 -5.24
C GLN A 178 -3.53 -1.68 -6.68
N ALA A 179 -3.94 -2.91 -7.02
CA ALA A 179 -3.82 -3.47 -8.36
C ALA A 179 -5.19 -3.73 -8.97
N ASN A 180 -5.57 -5.00 -9.12
CA ASN A 180 -6.77 -5.41 -9.85
C ASN A 180 -8.00 -5.52 -8.95
N ASP A 181 -7.83 -5.39 -7.63
CA ASP A 181 -8.87 -5.64 -6.65
C ASP A 181 -9.50 -7.02 -6.83
N ASP A 182 -8.76 -8.09 -7.05
CA ASP A 182 -9.36 -9.38 -7.41
C ASP A 182 -9.23 -10.45 -6.32
N GLY A 183 -8.73 -10.09 -5.14
CA GLY A 183 -8.77 -10.92 -3.94
C GLY A 183 -9.87 -10.55 -2.94
N TYR A 184 -9.74 -11.04 -1.72
CA TYR A 184 -10.65 -10.76 -0.59
C TYR A 184 -9.92 -11.03 0.73
N SER A 185 -10.36 -10.36 1.80
CA SER A 185 -9.77 -10.53 3.13
C SER A 185 -10.15 -11.88 3.73
N ARG A 186 -9.25 -12.49 4.50
CA ARG A 186 -9.57 -13.69 5.29
C ARG A 186 -10.31 -13.37 6.58
N ILE A 187 -10.43 -12.10 6.98
CA ILE A 187 -10.99 -11.69 8.28
C ILE A 187 -12.51 -11.76 8.30
N THR A 188 -13.14 -11.72 7.12
CA THR A 188 -14.60 -11.66 6.96
C THR A 188 -15.06 -12.53 5.79
N ASP A 189 -14.42 -13.67 5.52
CA ASP A 189 -14.71 -14.50 4.33
C ASP A 189 -15.76 -15.60 4.57
N GLY A 190 -16.08 -15.89 5.82
CA GLY A 190 -16.99 -16.93 6.27
C GLY A 190 -16.35 -18.30 6.43
N ASP A 191 -15.03 -18.42 6.35
CA ASP A 191 -14.29 -19.67 6.54
C ASP A 191 -13.45 -19.65 7.83
N GLU A 192 -13.95 -20.33 8.86
CA GLU A 192 -13.25 -20.47 10.15
C GLU A 192 -11.90 -21.22 10.06
N LYS A 193 -11.51 -21.75 8.90
CA LYS A 193 -10.21 -22.41 8.68
C LYS A 193 -9.19 -21.49 8.02
N SER A 194 -9.64 -20.43 7.36
CA SER A 194 -8.78 -19.40 6.82
C SER A 194 -8.39 -18.42 7.94
N PHE A 195 -7.36 -17.61 7.72
CA PHE A 195 -7.00 -16.52 8.63
C PHE A 195 -6.14 -15.49 7.92
N TRP A 196 -6.28 -14.24 8.33
CA TRP A 196 -5.25 -13.23 8.10
C TRP A 196 -4.13 -13.41 9.12
N LYS A 197 -2.89 -13.10 8.71
CA LYS A 197 -1.75 -12.97 9.62
C LYS A 197 -0.92 -11.74 9.26
N SER A 198 -0.49 -10.99 10.28
CA SER A 198 0.40 -9.83 10.12
C SER A 198 1.80 -10.26 9.70
N ASN A 199 2.57 -9.32 9.13
CA ASN A 199 3.94 -9.59 8.69
C ASN A 199 4.83 -9.96 9.91
N PRO A 200 5.47 -11.14 9.91
CA PRO A 200 6.26 -11.61 11.05
C PRO A 200 7.56 -10.82 11.24
N TYR A 201 8.05 -10.09 10.23
CA TYR A 201 9.28 -9.30 10.32
C TYR A 201 9.13 -8.01 11.12
N LEU A 202 7.89 -7.61 11.45
CA LEU A 202 7.59 -6.51 12.37
C LEU A 202 7.56 -6.95 13.85
N ASP A 203 7.75 -8.24 14.12
CA ASP A 203 7.84 -8.73 15.49
C ASP A 203 9.20 -8.38 16.11
N SER A 204 9.19 -8.09 17.41
CA SER A 204 10.38 -7.87 18.25
C SER A 204 11.51 -8.89 18.06
N HIS A 205 11.19 -10.12 17.63
CA HIS A 205 12.19 -11.12 17.27
C HIS A 205 13.15 -10.65 16.16
N PHE A 206 12.65 -9.92 15.15
CA PHE A 206 13.42 -9.43 14.02
C PHE A 206 13.85 -7.97 14.18
N THR A 207 12.97 -7.10 14.66
CA THR A 207 13.30 -5.67 14.83
C THR A 207 14.26 -5.45 16.01
N GLY A 208 14.13 -6.26 17.06
CA GLY A 208 14.85 -6.07 18.33
C GLY A 208 14.24 -5.01 19.24
N ASP A 209 13.14 -4.38 18.82
CA ASP A 209 12.40 -3.39 19.60
C ASP A 209 11.47 -4.03 20.64
N SER A 210 10.79 -3.19 21.43
CA SER A 210 9.78 -3.68 22.38
C SER A 210 8.58 -4.29 21.64
N GLU A 211 7.92 -5.27 22.26
CA GLU A 211 6.81 -6.00 21.65
C GLU A 211 5.67 -5.09 21.18
N ASP A 212 5.47 -3.96 21.86
CA ASP A 212 4.44 -2.96 21.60
C ASP A 212 4.88 -1.81 20.68
N ALA A 213 6.12 -1.83 20.16
CA ALA A 213 6.65 -0.77 19.28
C ALA A 213 5.93 -0.73 17.92
N HIS A 214 5.53 -1.88 17.40
CA HIS A 214 4.89 -2.04 16.08
C HIS A 214 3.48 -2.62 16.19
N PRO A 215 2.51 -1.88 16.77
CA PRO A 215 1.16 -2.39 16.93
C PRO A 215 0.51 -2.62 15.57
N GLN A 216 0.06 -3.84 15.34
CA GLN A 216 -0.63 -4.22 14.10
C GLN A 216 -2.12 -3.94 14.24
N TRP A 217 -2.81 -3.67 13.14
CA TRP A 217 -4.20 -3.24 13.19
C TRP A 217 -5.04 -3.78 12.05
N VAL A 218 -6.35 -3.84 12.31
CA VAL A 218 -7.38 -4.15 11.33
C VAL A 218 -8.49 -3.11 11.45
N ILE A 219 -8.94 -2.56 10.32
CA ILE A 219 -10.10 -1.67 10.23
C ILE A 219 -11.23 -2.41 9.52
N ILE A 220 -12.44 -2.26 10.05
CA ILE A 220 -13.67 -2.84 9.51
C ILE A 220 -14.56 -1.68 9.08
N ASP A 221 -14.89 -1.63 7.79
CA ASP A 221 -15.84 -0.66 7.22
C ASP A 221 -17.22 -1.30 7.04
N LEU A 222 -18.19 -0.85 7.83
CA LEU A 222 -19.56 -1.35 7.80
C LEU A 222 -20.39 -0.84 6.59
N GLY A 223 -19.83 0.02 5.75
CA GLY A 223 -20.45 0.67 4.58
C GLY A 223 -21.57 1.65 4.94
N GLY A 224 -21.57 2.11 6.19
CA GLY A 224 -22.52 3.06 6.75
C GLY A 224 -22.60 2.97 8.26
N ARG A 225 -22.94 4.08 8.92
CA ARG A 225 -23.12 4.15 10.37
C ARG A 225 -24.18 3.16 10.88
N LYS A 226 -23.78 2.27 11.78
CA LYS A 226 -24.62 1.26 12.45
C LYS A 226 -24.40 1.27 13.96
N PRO A 227 -25.41 0.86 14.76
CA PRO A 227 -25.21 0.71 16.20
C PRO A 227 -24.27 -0.46 16.49
N VAL A 228 -23.17 -0.20 17.18
CA VAL A 228 -22.18 -1.20 17.59
C VAL A 228 -22.01 -1.17 19.10
N ASN A 229 -22.09 -2.34 19.73
CA ASN A 229 -21.78 -2.51 21.15
C ASN A 229 -21.17 -3.86 21.50
N ALA A 230 -20.95 -4.74 20.51
CA ALA A 230 -20.42 -6.07 20.74
C ALA A 230 -19.57 -6.53 19.56
N ILE A 231 -18.56 -7.34 19.88
CA ILE A 231 -17.62 -7.93 18.93
C ILE A 231 -17.32 -9.38 19.34
N ARG A 232 -17.11 -10.27 18.38
CA ARG A 232 -16.44 -11.55 18.58
C ARG A 232 -15.26 -11.59 17.62
N ILE A 233 -14.07 -11.79 18.16
CA ILE A 233 -12.85 -12.00 17.35
C ILE A 233 -12.48 -13.47 17.49
N ARG A 234 -12.45 -14.18 16.38
CA ARG A 234 -12.00 -15.56 16.32
C ARG A 234 -10.53 -15.57 16.00
N TRP A 235 -9.71 -15.81 17.01
CA TRP A 235 -8.27 -15.72 16.87
C TRP A 235 -7.71 -16.96 16.18
N ALA A 236 -6.68 -16.77 15.36
CA ALA A 236 -5.74 -17.83 15.00
C ALA A 236 -4.51 -17.77 15.92
N ALA A 237 -3.55 -18.65 15.70
CA ALA A 237 -2.27 -18.62 16.38
C ALA A 237 -1.24 -17.92 15.46
N PRO A 238 -0.54 -16.87 15.91
CA PRO A 238 -0.63 -16.23 17.24
C PRO A 238 -1.82 -15.27 17.40
N TYR A 239 -2.30 -15.09 18.63
CA TYR A 239 -3.41 -14.19 18.98
C TYR A 239 -2.91 -12.96 19.77
N ALA A 240 -3.70 -11.90 19.83
CA ALA A 240 -3.35 -10.73 20.63
C ALA A 240 -3.66 -10.93 22.13
N LYS A 241 -2.65 -10.81 23.00
CA LYS A 241 -2.81 -10.73 24.46
C LYS A 241 -3.23 -9.33 24.90
N GLN A 242 -2.72 -8.30 24.22
CA GLN A 242 -3.12 -6.90 24.41
C GLN A 242 -3.67 -6.33 23.10
N TYR A 243 -4.88 -5.79 23.16
CA TYR A 243 -5.50 -5.12 22.04
C TYR A 243 -6.55 -4.10 22.48
N LYS A 244 -6.90 -3.19 21.58
CA LYS A 244 -7.96 -2.20 21.73
C LYS A 244 -8.97 -2.33 20.61
N VAL A 245 -10.22 -2.01 20.90
CA VAL A 245 -11.30 -1.85 19.94
C VAL A 245 -11.79 -0.41 20.02
N GLU A 246 -11.73 0.27 18.89
CA GLU A 246 -11.92 1.72 18.76
C GLU A 246 -12.91 2.02 17.64
N SER A 247 -13.60 3.15 17.71
CA SER A 247 -14.49 3.61 16.66
C SER A 247 -14.04 4.95 16.11
N TRP A 248 -14.27 5.16 14.82
CA TRP A 248 -14.02 6.43 14.17
C TRP A 248 -15.26 7.34 14.23
N GLU A 249 -15.07 8.62 14.54
CA GLU A 249 -16.17 9.61 14.51
C GLU A 249 -16.27 10.39 13.19
N GLY A 250 -15.20 10.45 12.39
CA GLY A 250 -15.12 11.20 11.14
C GLY A 250 -15.81 10.54 9.94
N GLU A 251 -15.46 10.99 8.73
CA GLU A 251 -16.05 10.52 7.47
C GLU A 251 -15.29 9.33 6.86
N ASP A 252 -13.96 9.36 6.83
CA ASP A 252 -13.16 8.29 6.21
C ASP A 252 -11.75 8.23 6.83
N PRO A 253 -11.43 7.20 7.65
CA PRO A 253 -10.13 7.12 8.30
C PRO A 253 -9.02 6.57 7.39
N MET A 254 -9.33 6.19 6.13
CA MET A 254 -8.39 5.54 5.21
C MET A 254 -7.84 6.49 4.14
N HIS A 255 -8.27 7.75 4.15
CA HIS A 255 -7.85 8.77 3.19
C HIS A 255 -7.38 10.04 3.90
N LEU A 256 -6.52 10.79 3.20
CA LEU A 256 -5.92 12.01 3.72
C LEU A 256 -6.97 13.11 3.94
N HIS A 257 -7.08 13.52 5.20
CA HIS A 257 -7.88 14.65 5.63
C HIS A 257 -7.01 15.61 6.44
N PRO A 258 -6.56 16.73 5.85
CA PRO A 258 -5.64 17.67 6.49
C PRO A 258 -6.13 18.26 7.82
N ASP A 259 -7.45 18.21 8.04
CA ASP A 259 -8.14 18.75 9.22
C ASP A 259 -8.62 17.65 10.19
N ASP A 260 -8.29 16.37 9.98
CA ASP A 260 -8.64 15.28 10.91
C ASP A 260 -7.63 15.18 12.06
N ASP A 261 -8.13 15.04 13.29
CA ASP A 261 -7.34 14.99 14.53
C ASP A 261 -7.02 13.55 15.00
N ASP A 262 -7.17 12.54 14.12
CA ASP A 262 -7.01 11.11 14.46
C ASP A 262 -7.86 10.64 15.66
N ASP A 263 -9.13 11.05 15.67
CA ASP A 263 -10.11 10.83 16.74
C ASP A 263 -10.62 9.38 16.88
N TRP A 264 -9.75 8.38 16.84
CA TRP A 264 -10.11 7.01 17.20
C TRP A 264 -10.47 6.93 18.70
N GLN A 265 -11.74 6.68 18.98
CA GLN A 265 -12.25 6.63 20.35
C GLN A 265 -12.41 5.19 20.82
N PRO A 266 -11.74 4.76 21.91
CA PRO A 266 -11.96 3.43 22.47
C PRO A 266 -13.42 3.25 22.91
N PHE A 267 -13.92 2.03 22.76
CA PHE A 267 -15.17 1.65 23.43
C PHE A 267 -14.94 1.53 24.94
N ALA A 268 -15.99 1.73 25.75
CA ALA A 268 -15.90 1.74 27.21
C ALA A 268 -15.31 0.46 27.82
N HIS A 269 -15.51 -0.69 27.16
CA HIS A 269 -14.94 -1.99 27.50
C HIS A 269 -14.07 -2.54 26.37
N GLY A 270 -13.50 -1.64 25.55
CA GLY A 270 -12.73 -1.98 24.36
C GLY A 270 -11.22 -2.03 24.59
N THR A 271 -10.72 -2.23 25.82
CA THR A 271 -9.27 -2.35 26.09
C THR A 271 -8.99 -3.65 26.82
N PHE A 272 -8.10 -4.46 26.27
CA PHE A 272 -7.79 -5.81 26.73
C PHE A 272 -6.29 -5.93 26.99
N GLN A 273 -5.93 -6.48 28.15
CA GLN A 273 -4.53 -6.51 28.63
C GLN A 273 -3.97 -7.93 28.83
N ASN A 274 -4.85 -8.92 28.99
CA ASN A 274 -4.48 -10.32 29.28
C ASN A 274 -5.44 -11.28 28.59
N ALA A 275 -5.73 -11.04 27.31
CA ALA A 275 -6.58 -11.91 26.52
C ALA A 275 -5.92 -13.28 26.30
N ARG A 276 -6.74 -14.31 26.16
CA ARG A 276 -6.31 -15.71 26.03
C ARG A 276 -6.55 -16.31 24.64
N GLY A 277 -7.04 -15.48 23.71
CA GLY A 277 -7.42 -15.92 22.37
C GLY A 277 -8.75 -16.71 22.35
N ASP A 278 -9.62 -16.50 23.33
CA ASP A 278 -10.92 -17.17 23.41
C ASP A 278 -11.92 -16.58 22.40
N ASP A 279 -12.75 -17.43 21.79
CA ASP A 279 -13.77 -17.05 20.79
C ASP A 279 -15.08 -16.54 21.45
N GLU A 280 -14.97 -15.67 22.45
CA GLU A 280 -16.13 -15.16 23.21
C GLU A 280 -16.77 -13.94 22.56
N LEU A 281 -18.10 -13.81 22.69
CA LEU A 281 -18.80 -12.57 22.35
C LEU A 281 -18.61 -11.54 23.47
N ILE A 282 -17.98 -10.43 23.14
CA ILE A 282 -17.60 -9.39 24.10
C ILE A 282 -18.52 -8.19 23.95
N ARG A 283 -19.05 -7.71 25.08
CA ARG A 283 -19.78 -6.43 25.15
C ARG A 283 -18.78 -5.28 25.23
N LEU A 284 -18.69 -4.47 24.18
CA LEU A 284 -17.82 -3.30 24.09
C LEU A 284 -18.35 -2.08 24.85
N SER A 285 -19.66 -1.92 24.97
CA SER A 285 -20.29 -0.80 25.68
C SER A 285 -21.73 -1.07 26.08
N ASP A 286 -22.22 -0.46 27.16
CA ASP A 286 -23.62 -0.60 27.57
C ASP A 286 -24.61 -0.02 26.56
N ARG A 287 -24.27 1.14 25.99
CA ARG A 287 -25.07 1.83 24.96
C ARG A 287 -24.40 1.70 23.60
N PRO A 288 -25.11 1.25 22.56
CA PRO A 288 -24.54 1.21 21.21
C PRO A 288 -24.04 2.56 20.74
N ARG A 289 -22.83 2.57 20.19
CA ARG A 289 -22.25 3.71 19.48
C ARG A 289 -22.59 3.58 18.00
N SER A 290 -23.08 4.66 17.39
CA SER A 290 -23.38 4.68 15.96
C SER A 290 -22.11 4.99 15.18
N THR A 291 -21.48 3.97 14.60
CA THR A 291 -20.19 4.09 13.89
C THR A 291 -20.22 3.32 12.57
N GLU A 292 -19.41 3.76 11.63
CA GLU A 292 -19.17 3.08 10.35
C GLU A 292 -17.88 2.27 10.40
N PHE A 293 -16.81 2.87 10.92
CA PHE A 293 -15.51 2.23 11.05
C PHE A 293 -15.25 1.80 12.49
N VAL A 294 -14.68 0.61 12.61
CA VAL A 294 -14.14 0.07 13.87
C VAL A 294 -12.74 -0.45 13.61
N ARG A 295 -11.80 -0.09 14.48
CA ARG A 295 -10.41 -0.55 14.44
C ARG A 295 -10.14 -1.51 15.59
N VAL A 296 -9.42 -2.57 15.31
CA VAL A 296 -8.78 -3.44 16.30
C VAL A 296 -7.28 -3.22 16.23
N THR A 297 -6.68 -2.68 17.28
CA THR A 297 -5.23 -2.43 17.38
C THR A 297 -4.61 -3.44 18.34
N MET A 298 -3.59 -4.16 17.92
CA MET A 298 -2.99 -5.31 18.61
C MET A 298 -1.52 -5.01 18.90
N SER A 299 -1.12 -5.07 20.17
CA SER A 299 0.21 -4.59 20.60
C SER A 299 1.09 -5.67 21.22
N VAL A 300 0.54 -6.78 21.71
CA VAL A 300 1.33 -7.83 22.39
C VAL A 300 0.82 -9.18 21.95
N SER A 301 1.69 -9.99 21.34
CA SER A 301 1.39 -11.28 20.71
C SER A 301 1.45 -12.44 21.70
N SER A 302 0.68 -13.49 21.47
CA SER A 302 0.78 -14.73 22.25
C SER A 302 2.06 -15.52 21.97
N HIS A 303 2.72 -15.24 20.85
CA HIS A 303 3.83 -16.02 20.29
C HIS A 303 3.54 -17.53 20.19
N THR A 304 2.27 -17.89 19.99
CA THR A 304 1.85 -19.28 19.80
C THR A 304 1.83 -19.62 18.31
N GLY A 305 2.39 -20.76 17.91
CA GLY A 305 2.32 -21.27 16.54
C GLY A 305 1.52 -22.57 16.42
N ALA A 306 1.25 -22.99 15.18
CA ALA A 306 0.75 -24.33 14.91
C ALA A 306 1.76 -25.38 15.41
N GLN A 307 1.26 -26.44 16.08
CA GLN A 307 2.12 -27.51 16.56
C GLN A 307 2.93 -28.10 15.39
N ASN A 308 4.26 -28.14 15.53
CA ASN A 308 5.24 -28.70 14.59
C ASN A 308 5.68 -27.83 13.40
N SER A 309 5.37 -26.53 13.35
CA SER A 309 6.12 -25.65 12.44
C SER A 309 7.56 -25.49 12.96
N GLY A 310 8.55 -25.87 12.15
CA GLY A 310 9.96 -25.61 12.44
C GLY A 310 10.39 -24.17 12.16
N ASP A 311 9.52 -23.37 11.53
CA ASP A 311 9.78 -21.99 11.16
C ASP A 311 9.22 -21.03 12.21
N ILE A 312 10.10 -20.24 12.83
CA ILE A 312 9.74 -19.33 13.93
C ILE A 312 8.66 -18.33 13.51
N ARG A 313 8.66 -17.92 12.23
CA ARG A 313 7.74 -16.91 11.68
C ARG A 313 6.27 -17.33 11.76
N GLU A 314 5.99 -18.63 11.88
CA GLU A 314 4.62 -19.14 12.11
C GLU A 314 4.08 -18.80 13.51
N SER A 315 4.95 -18.45 14.45
CA SER A 315 4.57 -18.06 15.82
C SER A 315 4.61 -16.55 16.06
N LEU A 316 5.05 -15.74 15.09
CA LEU A 316 5.25 -14.30 15.25
C LEU A 316 4.10 -13.47 14.66
N GLY A 317 3.89 -12.27 15.17
CA GLY A 317 2.83 -11.36 14.72
C GLY A 317 1.46 -11.67 15.34
N PHE A 318 0.39 -11.45 14.58
CA PHE A 318 -1.01 -11.64 14.99
C PHE A 318 -1.82 -12.28 13.89
N ALA A 319 -2.83 -13.09 14.26
CA ALA A 319 -3.65 -13.78 13.29
C ALA A 319 -5.14 -13.83 13.71
N ILE A 320 -6.02 -13.55 12.75
CA ILE A 320 -7.47 -13.51 12.94
C ILE A 320 -8.12 -14.38 11.88
N ARG A 321 -8.96 -15.33 12.33
CA ARG A 321 -9.79 -16.16 11.45
C ARG A 321 -11.00 -15.39 10.97
N GLU A 322 -11.72 -14.78 11.91
CA GLU A 322 -13.00 -14.12 11.61
C GLU A 322 -13.31 -13.02 12.62
N ILE A 323 -14.00 -11.97 12.19
CA ILE A 323 -14.57 -10.94 13.08
C ILE A 323 -16.06 -10.81 12.83
N GLU A 324 -16.83 -10.93 13.92
CA GLU A 324 -18.25 -10.61 13.96
C GLU A 324 -18.40 -9.29 14.75
N LEU A 325 -19.13 -8.32 14.21
CA LEU A 325 -19.23 -6.97 14.80
C LEU A 325 -20.65 -6.44 14.67
N GLY A 326 -21.25 -6.01 15.78
CA GLY A 326 -22.59 -5.44 15.72
C GLY A 326 -23.22 -5.13 17.06
N ASN A 327 -24.51 -5.43 17.17
CA ASN A 327 -25.35 -5.01 18.30
C ASN A 327 -25.94 -6.19 19.06
N LEU A 328 -25.58 -6.32 20.33
CA LEU A 328 -26.24 -7.16 21.32
C LEU A 328 -27.45 -6.42 21.89
N ASP A 329 -28.65 -6.86 21.47
CA ASP A 329 -29.91 -6.24 21.87
C ASP A 329 -30.27 -6.49 23.35
N LYS A 330 -31.32 -5.81 23.83
CA LYS A 330 -31.80 -5.92 25.22
C LYS A 330 -32.27 -7.33 25.62
N HIS A 331 -32.48 -8.22 24.65
CA HIS A 331 -32.87 -9.61 24.85
C HIS A 331 -31.68 -10.57 24.78
N GLY A 332 -30.45 -10.04 24.67
CA GLY A 332 -29.23 -10.84 24.54
C GLY A 332 -29.05 -11.47 23.16
N ARG A 333 -29.78 -11.02 22.13
CA ARG A 333 -29.56 -11.48 20.76
C ARG A 333 -28.54 -10.60 20.07
N PHE A 334 -27.50 -11.22 19.56
CA PHE A 334 -26.48 -10.56 18.77
C PHE A 334 -26.94 -10.43 17.32
N HIS A 335 -26.85 -9.22 16.79
CA HIS A 335 -27.10 -8.91 15.38
C HIS A 335 -25.77 -8.51 14.77
N ASP A 336 -25.19 -9.42 14.01
CA ASP A 336 -23.96 -9.17 13.27
C ASP A 336 -24.22 -8.20 12.11
N HIS A 337 -23.32 -7.25 11.92
CA HIS A 337 -23.35 -6.28 10.82
C HIS A 337 -22.32 -6.58 9.75
N VAL A 338 -21.39 -7.50 10.01
CA VAL A 338 -20.39 -7.99 9.07
C VAL A 338 -21.06 -8.92 8.06
N ARG A 339 -20.68 -8.78 6.79
CA ARG A 339 -21.02 -9.70 5.72
C ARG A 339 -19.84 -10.61 5.46
N HIS A 340 -20.04 -11.88 5.74
CA HIS A 340 -19.03 -12.92 5.56
C HIS A 340 -19.15 -13.54 4.16
N ALA A 341 -18.17 -13.30 3.30
CA ALA A 341 -18.16 -13.88 1.96
C ALA A 341 -16.74 -13.92 1.37
N PRO A 342 -16.35 -14.98 0.64
CA PRO A 342 -15.07 -15.05 -0.05
C PRO A 342 -15.10 -14.31 -1.40
N ASP A 343 -15.57 -13.06 -1.36
CA ASP A 343 -15.84 -12.22 -2.53
C ASP A 343 -15.87 -10.75 -2.10
N ARG A 344 -14.94 -9.94 -2.61
CA ARG A 344 -14.81 -8.52 -2.25
C ARG A 344 -16.08 -7.70 -2.42
N HIS A 345 -16.92 -8.04 -3.42
CA HIS A 345 -18.13 -7.27 -3.72
C HIS A 345 -19.29 -7.61 -2.77
N ARG A 346 -19.13 -8.68 -2.00
CA ARG A 346 -20.15 -9.21 -1.09
C ARG A 346 -19.70 -9.16 0.38
N GLN A 347 -18.40 -9.10 0.60
CA GLN A 347 -17.72 -9.04 1.88
C GLN A 347 -17.82 -7.64 2.50
N THR A 348 -17.83 -7.56 3.82
CA THR A 348 -17.56 -6.31 4.55
C THR A 348 -16.08 -5.95 4.42
N ILE A 349 -15.80 -4.77 3.88
CA ILE A 349 -14.44 -4.31 3.59
C ILE A 349 -13.62 -4.30 4.89
N THR A 350 -12.43 -4.86 4.81
CA THR A 350 -11.41 -4.77 5.85
C THR A 350 -10.09 -4.30 5.28
N TYR A 351 -9.36 -3.56 6.10
CA TYR A 351 -7.99 -3.11 5.87
C TYR A 351 -7.12 -3.63 7.01
N ALA A 352 -5.88 -3.98 6.73
CA ALA A 352 -4.92 -4.51 7.68
C ALA A 352 -3.56 -3.83 7.51
N SER A 353 -2.86 -3.62 8.62
CA SER A 353 -1.57 -2.92 8.67
C SER A 353 -0.46 -3.58 7.86
N SER A 354 -0.46 -4.90 7.80
CA SER A 354 0.56 -5.70 7.12
C SER A 354 0.03 -7.10 6.82
N THR A 355 0.73 -7.85 5.97
CA THR A 355 0.37 -9.23 5.64
C THR A 355 1.61 -10.12 5.63
N ASP A 356 1.45 -11.34 6.16
CA ASP A 356 2.44 -12.41 6.13
C ASP A 356 2.75 -12.88 4.69
N PRO A 357 4.02 -12.84 4.23
CA PRO A 357 4.42 -13.30 2.90
C PRO A 357 4.40 -14.84 2.73
N TRP A 358 3.95 -15.59 3.73
CA TRP A 358 3.74 -17.04 3.63
C TRP A 358 2.72 -17.38 2.54
N HIS A 359 3.05 -18.37 1.71
CA HIS A 359 2.21 -18.84 0.60
C HIS A 359 2.55 -20.27 0.20
N ARG A 360 1.90 -20.79 -0.84
CA ARG A 360 2.05 -22.15 -1.38
C ARG A 360 2.33 -22.12 -2.87
N THR A 361 2.78 -23.25 -3.41
CA THR A 361 3.01 -23.38 -4.85
C THR A 361 1.74 -23.16 -5.68
N GLU A 362 0.57 -23.56 -5.20
CA GLU A 362 -0.70 -23.37 -5.91
C GLU A 362 -1.22 -21.92 -5.91
N ASP A 363 -0.63 -21.03 -5.12
CA ASP A 363 -1.06 -19.64 -5.00
C ASP A 363 -0.53 -18.74 -6.13
N ILE A 364 0.23 -19.29 -7.09
CA ILE A 364 0.72 -18.57 -8.27
C ILE A 364 -0.42 -17.87 -9.04
N ASP A 365 -0.24 -16.60 -9.37
CA ASP A 365 -1.15 -15.87 -10.23
C ASP A 365 -0.67 -15.90 -11.69
N TYR A 366 -1.37 -16.64 -12.54
CA TYR A 366 -1.11 -16.67 -13.98
C TYR A 366 -1.92 -15.63 -14.77
N SER A 367 -2.78 -14.84 -14.11
CA SER A 367 -3.54 -13.78 -14.75
C SER A 367 -2.68 -12.55 -15.06
N THR A 368 -1.52 -12.47 -14.40
CA THR A 368 -0.58 -11.36 -14.47
C THR A 368 0.85 -11.88 -14.60
N GLU A 369 1.72 -11.04 -15.13
CA GLU A 369 3.08 -11.38 -15.53
C GLU A 369 4.01 -10.21 -15.20
N GLN A 370 5.15 -10.52 -14.60
CA GLN A 370 6.27 -9.60 -14.43
C GLN A 370 7.35 -9.91 -15.49
N PRO A 371 7.83 -8.94 -16.28
CA PRO A 371 8.94 -9.15 -17.21
C PRO A 371 10.14 -9.79 -16.49
N GLY A 372 10.64 -10.92 -17.00
CA GLY A 372 11.76 -11.58 -16.33
C GLY A 372 13.02 -10.72 -16.36
N LEU A 373 13.84 -10.82 -15.31
CA LEU A 373 15.06 -10.00 -15.18
C LEU A 373 15.99 -10.15 -16.39
N ASP A 374 16.27 -11.38 -16.85
CA ASP A 374 17.10 -11.59 -18.04
C ASP A 374 16.44 -11.04 -19.31
N PHE A 375 15.10 -11.08 -19.43
CA PHE A 375 14.42 -10.46 -20.57
C PHE A 375 14.68 -8.96 -20.60
N VAL A 376 14.49 -8.26 -19.48
CA VAL A 376 14.71 -6.82 -19.38
C VAL A 376 16.15 -6.48 -19.77
N PHE A 377 17.14 -7.13 -19.16
CA PHE A 377 18.56 -6.83 -19.36
C PHE A 377 19.13 -7.28 -20.71
N HIS A 378 18.60 -8.33 -21.34
CA HIS A 378 19.01 -8.74 -22.69
C HIS A 378 18.29 -7.95 -23.80
N SER A 379 17.16 -7.34 -23.50
CA SER A 379 16.43 -6.52 -24.47
C SER A 379 17.12 -5.17 -24.71
N LYS A 380 16.63 -4.43 -25.71
CA LYS A 380 17.05 -3.05 -25.95
C LYS A 380 16.41 -2.04 -24.99
N LEU A 381 15.49 -2.46 -24.11
CA LEU A 381 14.73 -1.57 -23.22
C LEU A 381 15.65 -0.75 -22.31
N THR A 382 16.76 -1.35 -21.86
CA THR A 382 17.73 -0.68 -20.99
C THR A 382 18.47 0.47 -21.66
N ASN A 383 18.39 0.58 -22.99
CA ASN A 383 19.15 1.56 -23.77
C ASN A 383 20.67 1.49 -23.52
N ASN A 384 21.19 0.33 -23.09
CA ASN A 384 22.56 0.13 -22.61
C ASN A 384 22.97 1.05 -21.43
N LEU A 385 22.00 1.51 -20.66
CA LEU A 385 22.20 2.29 -19.44
C LEU A 385 21.95 1.40 -18.22
N PRO A 386 22.54 1.76 -17.06
CA PRO A 386 22.22 1.09 -15.81
C PRO A 386 20.73 1.21 -15.47
N VAL A 387 20.16 0.15 -14.91
CA VAL A 387 18.73 0.05 -14.55
C VAL A 387 18.56 0.24 -13.05
N LEU A 388 17.57 1.01 -12.63
CA LEU A 388 17.09 0.99 -11.24
C LEU A 388 16.17 -0.22 -11.09
N VAL A 389 16.58 -1.21 -10.29
CA VAL A 389 15.84 -2.45 -10.10
C VAL A 389 15.14 -2.45 -8.75
N PRO A 390 13.92 -2.99 -8.65
CA PRO A 390 13.20 -3.05 -7.40
C PRO A 390 13.51 -4.36 -6.66
N VAL A 391 13.30 -4.39 -5.35
CA VAL A 391 13.16 -5.63 -4.58
C VAL A 391 11.89 -5.57 -3.75
N GLY A 392 11.25 -6.71 -3.49
CA GLY A 392 10.08 -6.78 -2.61
C GLY A 392 10.46 -6.51 -1.15
N VAL A 393 9.57 -5.83 -0.42
CA VAL A 393 9.71 -5.46 1.00
C VAL A 393 8.44 -5.78 1.80
N LEU A 394 7.26 -5.33 1.36
CA LEU A 394 6.02 -5.50 2.12
C LEU A 394 5.56 -6.96 2.18
N TYR A 395 5.63 -7.62 1.03
CA TYR A 395 5.07 -8.94 0.80
C TYR A 395 6.14 -9.95 0.39
N ASP A 396 7.41 -9.63 0.59
CA ASP A 396 8.53 -10.51 0.29
C ASP A 396 9.44 -10.71 1.51
N THR A 397 10.57 -11.39 1.32
CA THR A 397 11.52 -11.69 2.39
C THR A 397 12.90 -11.08 2.09
N PRO A 398 13.65 -10.67 3.13
CA PRO A 398 15.01 -10.18 2.97
C PRO A 398 15.94 -11.17 2.24
N ASP A 399 15.73 -12.47 2.44
CA ASP A 399 16.53 -13.51 1.77
C ASP A 399 16.23 -13.60 0.27
N ASN A 400 14.96 -13.44 -0.13
CA ASN A 400 14.58 -13.43 -1.55
C ASN A 400 15.14 -12.20 -2.28
N ALA A 401 15.06 -11.02 -1.64
CA ALA A 401 15.66 -9.78 -2.15
C ALA A 401 17.18 -9.90 -2.29
N ALA A 402 17.87 -10.46 -1.29
CA ALA A 402 19.31 -10.67 -1.37
C ALA A 402 19.72 -11.66 -2.47
N ALA A 403 18.95 -12.73 -2.67
CA ALA A 403 19.17 -13.68 -3.74
C ALA A 403 19.01 -13.02 -5.12
N GLU A 404 18.02 -12.14 -5.28
CA GLU A 404 17.82 -11.36 -6.52
C GLU A 404 19.04 -10.54 -6.87
N ILE A 405 19.52 -9.74 -5.92
CA ILE A 405 20.66 -8.85 -6.14
C ILE A 405 21.93 -9.67 -6.39
N ASN A 406 22.12 -10.79 -5.69
CA ASN A 406 23.25 -11.67 -5.97
C ASN A 406 23.19 -12.23 -7.40
N TYR A 407 22.00 -12.61 -7.88
CA TYR A 407 21.79 -13.07 -9.25
C TYR A 407 22.18 -12.00 -10.28
N LEU A 408 21.67 -10.78 -10.12
CA LEU A 408 21.96 -9.65 -11.02
C LEU A 408 23.46 -9.30 -11.06
N LEU A 409 24.12 -9.31 -9.89
CA LEU A 409 25.56 -9.09 -9.78
C LEU A 409 26.37 -10.20 -10.46
N ARG A 410 25.98 -11.47 -10.30
CA ARG A 410 26.63 -12.62 -10.95
C ARG A 410 26.44 -12.63 -12.46
N ARG A 411 25.30 -12.15 -12.96
CA ARG A 411 25.05 -11.91 -14.39
C ARG A 411 25.87 -10.75 -14.95
N ASN A 412 26.49 -9.94 -14.08
CA ASN A 412 27.23 -8.73 -14.45
C ASN A 412 26.33 -7.71 -15.20
N TYR A 413 25.09 -7.58 -14.74
CA TYR A 413 24.17 -6.57 -15.24
C TYR A 413 24.49 -5.19 -14.65
N LEU A 414 24.20 -4.14 -15.42
CA LEU A 414 24.47 -2.75 -15.03
C LEU A 414 23.30 -2.24 -14.18
N LEU A 415 23.56 -2.00 -12.90
CA LEU A 415 22.58 -1.48 -11.95
C LEU A 415 22.89 -0.01 -11.64
N GLU A 416 21.88 0.87 -11.74
CA GLU A 416 21.99 2.25 -11.23
C GLU A 416 21.89 2.24 -9.70
N GLY A 417 21.02 1.38 -9.18
CA GLY A 417 20.73 1.20 -7.76
C GLY A 417 19.64 0.15 -7.58
N ILE A 418 19.22 0.01 -6.34
CA ILE A 418 18.18 -0.89 -5.87
C ILE A 418 17.12 -0.02 -5.19
N GLU A 419 15.90 -0.09 -5.68
CA GLU A 419 14.72 0.53 -5.08
C GLU A 419 14.04 -0.50 -4.18
N LEU A 420 13.80 -0.14 -2.92
CA LEU A 420 13.24 -1.06 -1.93
C LEU A 420 11.74 -0.83 -1.85
N GLY A 421 10.98 -1.76 -2.42
CA GLY A 421 9.52 -1.81 -2.40
C GLY A 421 8.81 -0.76 -3.25
N GLU A 422 7.49 -0.91 -3.30
CA GLU A 422 6.61 -0.23 -4.24
C GLU A 422 5.31 0.20 -3.56
N GLU A 423 5.09 1.51 -3.57
CA GLU A 423 3.89 2.21 -3.11
C GLU A 423 3.37 1.78 -1.72
N PRO A 424 4.23 1.71 -0.69
CA PRO A 424 3.78 1.29 0.63
C PRO A 424 2.81 2.27 1.28
N ASP A 425 2.84 3.54 0.88
CA ASP A 425 1.85 4.55 1.23
C ASP A 425 0.46 4.17 0.72
N GLY A 426 0.35 3.73 -0.52
CA GLY A 426 -0.90 3.20 -1.09
C GLY A 426 -1.38 1.90 -0.44
N GLN A 427 -0.48 1.13 0.18
CA GLN A 427 -0.81 -0.09 0.94
C GLN A 427 -1.18 0.20 2.40
N TRP A 428 -1.32 1.47 2.79
CA TRP A 428 -1.61 1.91 4.16
C TRP A 428 -0.59 1.44 5.20
N ALA A 429 0.66 1.17 4.80
CA ALA A 429 1.73 0.93 5.75
C ALA A 429 2.01 2.20 6.56
N SER A 430 2.40 2.07 7.82
CA SER A 430 2.98 3.21 8.55
C SER A 430 4.45 3.36 8.14
N PRO A 431 5.00 4.60 8.11
CA PRO A 431 6.41 4.81 7.85
C PRO A 431 7.32 4.07 8.82
N GLU A 432 6.91 3.95 10.09
CA GLU A 432 7.71 3.29 11.14
C GLU A 432 7.81 1.79 10.88
N ASP A 433 6.69 1.13 10.59
CA ASP A 433 6.69 -0.30 10.27
C ASP A 433 7.42 -0.55 8.95
N TYR A 434 7.21 0.32 7.95
CA TYR A 434 7.93 0.22 6.68
C TYR A 434 9.44 0.43 6.85
N ALA A 435 9.87 1.35 7.70
CA ALA A 435 11.28 1.62 7.98
C ALA A 435 11.99 0.40 8.60
N GLU A 436 11.31 -0.37 9.45
CA GLU A 436 11.86 -1.61 9.98
C GLU A 436 12.04 -2.68 8.90
N LEU A 437 11.02 -2.89 8.07
CA LEU A 437 11.11 -3.82 6.94
C LEU A 437 12.21 -3.40 5.95
N TYR A 438 12.26 -2.11 5.60
CA TYR A 438 13.28 -1.51 4.75
C TYR A 438 14.67 -1.73 5.33
N THR A 439 14.86 -1.46 6.62
CA THR A 439 16.16 -1.55 7.29
C THR A 439 16.66 -2.99 7.32
N GLU A 440 15.78 -3.97 7.55
CA GLU A 440 16.16 -5.38 7.52
C GLU A 440 16.60 -5.83 6.12
N VAL A 441 15.87 -5.45 5.07
CA VAL A 441 16.27 -5.72 3.68
C VAL A 441 17.59 -5.01 3.35
N ALA A 442 17.70 -3.71 3.65
CA ALA A 442 18.90 -2.92 3.38
C ALA A 442 20.14 -3.49 4.09
N ARG A 443 20.00 -3.94 5.34
CA ARG A 443 21.07 -4.60 6.11
C ARG A 443 21.48 -5.91 5.43
N ARG A 444 20.52 -6.70 4.95
CA ARG A 444 20.80 -7.96 4.24
C ARG A 444 21.56 -7.71 2.94
N LEU A 445 21.16 -6.69 2.17
CA LEU A 445 21.83 -6.28 0.94
C LEU A 445 23.24 -5.73 1.18
N ALA A 446 23.42 -4.89 2.20
CA ALA A 446 24.72 -4.32 2.54
C ALA A 446 25.75 -5.38 2.97
N LEU A 447 25.30 -6.48 3.58
CA LEU A 447 26.15 -7.64 3.91
C LEU A 447 26.58 -8.44 2.68
N LEU A 448 25.79 -8.43 1.61
CA LEU A 448 26.09 -9.11 0.36
C LEU A 448 27.09 -8.31 -0.48
N ASP A 449 26.75 -7.07 -0.80
CA ASP A 449 27.58 -6.15 -1.58
C ASP A 449 27.23 -4.70 -1.20
N PRO A 450 28.17 -3.93 -0.63
CA PRO A 450 27.90 -2.56 -0.24
C PRO A 450 27.98 -1.55 -1.40
N ARG A 451 28.25 -2.00 -2.64
CA ARG A 451 28.45 -1.10 -3.80
C ARG A 451 27.16 -0.56 -4.41
N PRO A 452 26.09 -1.35 -4.63
CA PRO A 452 24.86 -0.82 -5.19
C PRO A 452 24.26 0.26 -4.28
N LYS A 453 23.77 1.34 -4.88
CA LYS A 453 23.01 2.35 -4.15
C LYS A 453 21.67 1.75 -3.76
N ILE A 454 21.22 2.01 -2.55
CA ILE A 454 19.92 1.59 -2.02
C ILE A 454 19.09 2.87 -1.84
N GLY A 455 17.84 2.85 -2.27
CA GLY A 455 16.90 3.95 -2.11
C GLY A 455 15.45 3.48 -2.21
N GLY A 456 14.54 4.43 -2.40
CA GLY A 456 13.10 4.19 -2.33
C GLY A 456 12.54 4.43 -0.92
N PRO A 457 11.30 3.95 -0.65
CA PRO A 457 10.43 3.26 -1.60
C PRO A 457 9.98 4.15 -2.75
N SER A 458 9.50 3.54 -3.83
CA SER A 458 8.64 4.29 -4.75
C SER A 458 7.33 4.58 -4.04
N LEU A 459 6.94 5.85 -3.91
CA LEU A 459 5.68 6.24 -3.28
C LEU A 459 4.61 6.50 -4.34
N GLN A 460 3.35 6.14 -4.03
CA GLN A 460 2.19 6.40 -4.88
C GLN A 460 1.96 7.90 -5.02
N ASN A 461 2.13 8.64 -3.93
CA ASN A 461 1.88 10.06 -3.88
C ASN A 461 3.05 10.83 -3.24
N PHE A 462 3.21 12.10 -3.64
CA PHE A 462 4.19 13.03 -3.06
C PHE A 462 3.59 13.84 -1.91
N GLU A 463 2.52 13.36 -1.28
CA GLU A 463 1.95 14.04 -0.14
C GLU A 463 2.85 13.86 1.08
N ASP A 464 3.21 14.97 1.72
CA ASP A 464 3.99 14.97 2.97
C ASP A 464 3.20 14.34 4.15
N GLN A 465 2.02 13.75 3.92
CA GLN A 465 1.10 13.29 4.95
C GLN A 465 0.71 11.80 4.79
N LEU A 466 0.53 11.07 5.90
CA LEU A 466 0.15 9.65 5.90
C LEU A 466 -1.32 9.44 5.54
N LEU A 467 -1.61 8.38 4.78
CA LEU A 467 -2.96 7.84 4.59
C LEU A 467 -3.52 7.12 5.85
N THR A 468 -2.75 7.13 6.94
CA THR A 468 -3.09 6.57 8.25
C THR A 468 -3.01 7.67 9.32
N TRP A 469 -2.87 7.29 10.59
CA TRP A 469 -2.78 8.24 11.71
C TRP A 469 -1.32 8.61 12.01
N ALA A 470 -1.16 9.74 12.70
CA ALA A 470 0.12 10.23 13.16
C ALA A 470 0.83 9.28 14.13
N ASP A 471 2.16 9.32 14.13
CA ASP A 471 2.99 8.59 15.08
C ASP A 471 2.78 9.06 16.53
N ALA A 472 3.48 8.42 17.48
CA ALA A 472 3.40 8.79 18.90
C ALA A 472 3.87 10.23 19.21
N SER A 473 4.58 10.89 18.29
CA SER A 473 5.00 12.29 18.38
C SER A 473 4.03 13.27 17.70
N GLY A 474 3.00 12.77 17.02
CA GLY A 474 2.07 13.56 16.22
C GLY A 474 2.60 13.85 14.80
N ASN A 475 3.65 13.18 14.35
CA ASN A 475 4.18 13.30 13.01
C ASN A 475 3.31 12.52 12.01
N ARG A 476 2.97 13.15 10.89
CA ARG A 476 2.25 12.54 9.78
C ARG A 476 3.11 12.42 8.52
N SER A 477 4.42 12.59 8.60
CA SER A 477 5.28 12.63 7.41
C SER A 477 5.87 11.27 7.06
N TRP A 478 5.85 10.94 5.76
CA TRP A 478 6.68 9.88 5.17
C TRP A 478 8.17 10.29 5.05
N MET A 479 8.46 11.59 5.18
CA MET A 479 9.79 12.19 5.01
C MET A 479 10.40 12.77 6.28
#